data_AF-A0A3M9ZUH4-F1
#
_entry.id   AF-A0A3M9ZUH4-F1
#
_cell.length_a   1.000
_cell.length_b   1.000
_cell.length_c   1.000
_cell.angle_alpha   90.00
_cell.angle_beta   90.00
_cell.angle_gamma   90.00
#
_symmetry.space_group_name_H-M   'P 1'
#
loop_
_entity.id
_entity.type
_entity.pdbx_description
1 polymer ?
#
loop_
_entity_poly.entity_id
_entity_poly.type
_entity_poly.pdbx_seq_one_letter_code
_entity_poly.pdbx_strand_id
1 'polypeptide(L)'
;MSDEISAMLDSESAKLAKLIDAVHPGIAIREIIETYYQIMNVTSIIAMLGQRPGAADLSEKIKAADESISRFNAEVHPMISRRLDDSISDIKAGLESGESDSYDELRKMMSTREFVGQYETGLA
;
A
#
# COMPACT_ATOMS: atom_id res chain seq x y z
N MET A 1 24.81 -1.46 13.51
CA MET A 1 23.68 -0.50 13.46
C MET A 1 23.46 0.10 12.07
N SER A 2 24.45 0.71 11.38
CA SER A 2 24.23 1.21 10.01
C SER A 2 23.95 0.07 9.02
N ASP A 3 24.76 -1.00 9.08
CA ASP A 3 24.62 -2.18 8.22
C ASP A 3 23.31 -2.94 8.46
N GLU A 4 22.80 -2.91 9.69
CA GLU A 4 21.58 -3.61 10.09
C GLU A 4 20.32 -2.92 9.56
N ILE A 5 20.26 -1.59 9.64
CA ILE A 5 19.14 -0.82 9.08
C ILE A 5 19.22 -0.81 7.54
N SER A 6 20.43 -0.81 6.96
CA SER A 6 20.63 -0.98 5.51
C SER A 6 20.10 -2.33 5.02
N ALA A 7 20.45 -3.43 5.71
CA ALA A 7 19.94 -4.76 5.38
C ALA A 7 18.41 -4.85 5.56
N MET A 8 17.87 -4.14 6.57
CA MET A 8 16.44 -4.04 6.77
C MET A 8 15.76 -3.30 5.60
N LEU A 9 16.33 -2.19 5.10
CA LEU A 9 15.81 -1.49 3.93
C LEU A 9 15.80 -2.41 2.70
N ASP A 10 16.86 -3.17 2.45
CA ASP A 10 16.91 -4.10 1.31
C ASP A 10 15.81 -5.17 1.41
N SER A 11 15.67 -5.80 2.58
CA SER A 11 14.63 -6.81 2.84
C SER A 11 13.23 -6.25 2.63
N GLU A 12 12.92 -5.11 3.25
CA GLU A 12 11.59 -4.52 3.20
C GLU A 12 11.26 -3.95 1.82
N SER A 13 12.24 -3.40 1.11
CA SER A 13 12.06 -2.93 -0.28
C SER A 13 11.83 -4.10 -1.24
N ALA A 14 12.54 -5.22 -1.06
CA ALA A 14 12.32 -6.42 -1.87
C ALA A 14 10.93 -7.04 -1.66
N LYS A 15 10.43 -7.02 -0.42
CA LYS A 15 9.04 -7.43 -0.12
C LYS A 15 8.05 -6.48 -0.77
N LEU A 16 8.27 -5.17 -0.68
CA LEU A 16 7.41 -4.18 -1.29
C LEU A 16 7.31 -4.36 -2.81
N ALA A 17 8.43 -4.51 -3.50
CA ALA A 17 8.46 -4.72 -4.94
C ALA A 17 7.63 -5.94 -5.35
N LYS A 18 7.75 -7.06 -4.61
CA LYS A 18 6.97 -8.28 -4.86
C LYS A 18 5.46 -8.06 -4.66
N LEU A 19 5.07 -7.31 -3.63
CA LEU A 19 3.66 -7.00 -3.39
C LEU A 19 3.10 -6.11 -4.50
N ILE A 20 3.85 -5.09 -4.92
CA ILE A 20 3.51 -4.23 -6.05
C ILE A 20 3.33 -5.05 -7.34
N ASP A 21 4.24 -5.96 -7.64
CA ASP A 21 4.18 -6.80 -8.84
C ASP A 21 3.05 -7.84 -8.80
N ALA A 22 2.63 -8.26 -7.60
CA ALA A 22 1.52 -9.18 -7.40
C ALA A 22 0.16 -8.49 -7.49
N VAL A 23 0.10 -7.15 -7.47
CA VAL A 23 -1.17 -6.44 -7.52
C VAL A 23 -1.86 -6.65 -8.87
N HIS A 24 -3.13 -7.02 -8.81
CA HIS A 24 -3.99 -7.20 -9.98
C HIS A 24 -5.43 -6.76 -9.64
N PRO A 25 -6.32 -6.59 -10.64
CA PRO A 25 -7.71 -6.15 -10.41
C PRO A 25 -8.55 -7.04 -9.46
N GLY A 26 -8.08 -8.23 -9.11
CA GLY A 26 -8.74 -9.19 -8.22
C GLY A 26 -8.09 -9.34 -6.83
N ILE A 27 -7.02 -8.60 -6.51
CA ILE A 27 -6.31 -8.61 -5.21
C ILE A 27 -7.22 -8.72 -3.96
N ALA A 28 -6.95 -9.61 -3.02
CA ALA A 28 -7.80 -9.74 -1.83
C ALA A 28 -7.67 -8.51 -0.91
N ILE A 29 -8.69 -8.22 -0.09
CA ILE A 29 -8.63 -7.16 0.94
C ILE A 29 -7.39 -7.32 1.84
N ARG A 30 -7.07 -8.56 2.22
CA ARG A 30 -5.89 -8.86 3.04
C ARG A 30 -4.59 -8.40 2.36
N GLU A 31 -4.48 -8.64 1.06
CA GLU A 31 -3.29 -8.27 0.27
C GLU A 31 -3.22 -6.76 0.04
N ILE A 32 -4.37 -6.08 -0.10
CA ILE A 32 -4.44 -4.61 -0.09
C ILE A 32 -3.85 -4.10 1.23
N ILE A 33 -4.37 -4.56 2.36
CA ILE A 33 -3.91 -4.12 3.69
C ILE A 33 -2.40 -4.37 3.87
N GLU A 34 -1.91 -5.56 3.50
CA GLU A 34 -0.49 -5.91 3.56
C GLU A 34 0.38 -4.99 2.71
N THR A 35 -0.06 -4.64 1.50
CA THR A 35 0.67 -3.73 0.60
C THR A 35 0.83 -2.34 1.22
N TYR A 36 -0.23 -1.77 1.81
CA TYR A 36 -0.18 -0.45 2.43
C TYR A 36 0.70 -0.44 3.69
N TYR A 37 0.62 -1.50 4.52
CA TYR A 37 1.54 -1.62 5.66
C TYR A 37 3.00 -1.72 5.20
N GLN A 38 3.27 -2.45 4.12
CA GLN A 38 4.63 -2.56 3.61
C GLN A 38 5.16 -1.24 3.07
N ILE A 39 4.33 -0.45 2.38
CA ILE A 39 4.68 0.91 1.97
C ILE A 39 5.05 1.75 3.21
N MET A 40 4.21 1.76 4.25
CA MET A 40 4.48 2.51 5.47
C MET A 40 5.78 2.06 6.16
N ASN A 41 6.06 0.76 6.19
CA ASN A 41 7.29 0.22 6.74
C ASN A 41 8.52 0.74 5.98
N VAL A 42 8.53 0.64 4.65
CA VAL A 42 9.65 1.12 3.84
C VAL A 42 9.84 2.63 3.99
N THR A 43 8.76 3.42 3.92
CA THR A 43 8.81 4.88 4.13
C THR A 43 9.40 5.25 5.49
N SER A 44 9.01 4.52 6.55
CA SER A 44 9.53 4.74 7.90
C SER A 44 11.03 4.45 8.00
N ILE A 45 11.50 3.37 7.35
CA ILE A 45 12.93 3.01 7.34
C ILE A 45 13.74 4.07 6.58
N ILE A 46 13.25 4.55 5.43
CA ILE A 46 13.89 5.63 4.67
C ILE A 46 14.01 6.89 5.53
N ALA A 47 12.93 7.30 6.22
CA ALA A 47 12.94 8.44 7.11
C ALA A 47 13.97 8.29 8.25
N MET A 48 14.07 7.10 8.85
CA MET A 48 15.06 6.81 9.90
C MET A 48 16.51 6.86 9.38
N LEU A 49 16.74 6.47 8.13
CA LEU A 49 18.07 6.51 7.49
C LEU A 49 18.47 7.93 7.11
N GLY A 50 17.53 8.74 6.60
CA GLY A 50 17.78 10.14 6.20
C GLY A 50 18.23 11.06 7.34
N GLN A 51 17.95 10.71 8.59
CA GLN A 51 18.35 11.49 9.77
C GLN A 51 19.76 11.16 10.29
N ARG A 52 20.49 10.20 9.69
CA ARG A 52 21.79 9.75 10.20
C ARG A 52 22.98 10.35 9.44
N PRO A 53 24.09 10.68 10.13
CA PRO A 53 25.35 11.04 9.47
C PRO A 53 25.92 9.82 8.74
N GLY A 54 26.27 9.97 7.45
CA GLY A 54 26.74 8.87 6.57
C GLY A 54 25.71 8.35 5.56
N ALA A 55 24.53 8.99 5.45
CA ALA A 55 23.47 8.60 4.51
C ALA A 55 23.88 8.60 3.02
N ALA A 56 25.00 9.24 2.65
CA ALA A 56 25.51 9.28 1.28
C ALA A 56 25.76 7.87 0.71
N ASP A 57 26.23 6.93 1.54
CA ASP A 57 26.54 5.55 1.15
C ASP A 57 25.28 4.70 0.93
N LEU A 58 24.10 5.21 1.32
CA LEU A 58 22.80 4.54 1.18
C LEU A 58 21.91 5.18 0.11
N SER A 59 22.41 6.21 -0.58
CA SER A 59 21.66 7.01 -1.55
C SER A 59 21.04 6.17 -2.67
N GLU A 60 21.78 5.20 -3.23
CA GLU A 60 21.26 4.31 -4.27
C GLU A 60 20.13 3.39 -3.77
N LYS A 61 20.26 2.87 -2.54
CA LYS A 61 19.24 2.00 -1.93
C LYS A 61 17.96 2.76 -1.61
N ILE A 62 18.10 3.96 -1.05
CA ILE A 62 16.98 4.87 -0.79
C ILE A 62 16.29 5.21 -2.11
N LYS A 63 17.05 5.54 -3.15
CA LYS A 63 16.49 5.84 -4.47
C LYS A 63 15.69 4.67 -5.05
N ALA A 64 16.20 3.45 -4.97
CA ALA A 64 15.47 2.26 -5.47
C ALA A 64 14.17 2.00 -4.69
N ALA A 65 14.18 2.24 -3.38
CA ALA A 65 12.98 2.15 -2.55
C ALA A 65 11.96 3.26 -2.90
N ASP A 66 12.42 4.50 -3.10
CA ASP A 66 11.61 5.63 -3.56
C ASP A 66 10.99 5.40 -4.93
N GLU A 67 11.70 4.75 -5.86
CA GLU A 67 11.16 4.36 -7.17
C GLU A 67 10.00 3.37 -7.01
N SER A 68 10.11 2.41 -6.09
CA SER A 68 9.03 1.46 -5.78
C SER A 68 7.82 2.17 -5.16
N ILE A 69 8.04 3.09 -4.22
CA ILE A 69 6.97 3.91 -3.62
C ILE A 69 6.31 4.79 -4.68
N SER A 70 7.09 5.40 -5.58
CA SER A 70 6.58 6.23 -6.66
C SER A 70 5.71 5.44 -7.63
N ARG A 71 6.14 4.22 -8.00
CA ARG A 71 5.34 3.30 -8.82
C ARG A 71 4.05 2.90 -8.11
N PHE A 72 4.11 2.59 -6.81
CA PHE A 72 2.91 2.31 -6.03
C PHE A 72 1.93 3.49 -6.08
N ASN A 73 2.40 4.72 -5.87
CA ASN A 73 1.57 5.93 -5.88
C ASN A 73 0.96 6.21 -7.25
N ALA A 74 1.72 6.00 -8.32
CA ALA A 74 1.27 6.30 -9.68
C ALA A 74 0.32 5.24 -10.25
N GLU A 75 0.52 3.97 -9.92
CA GLU A 75 -0.15 2.85 -10.60
C GLU A 75 -1.04 2.05 -9.65
N VAL A 76 -0.48 1.58 -8.54
CA VAL A 76 -1.15 0.61 -7.64
C VAL A 76 -2.23 1.28 -6.80
N HIS A 77 -1.92 2.41 -6.17
CA HIS A 77 -2.85 3.11 -5.30
C HIS A 77 -4.14 3.52 -6.03
N PRO A 78 -4.09 4.20 -7.20
CA PRO A 78 -5.29 4.52 -7.96
C PRO A 78 -6.09 3.28 -8.39
N MET A 79 -5.41 2.19 -8.76
CA MET A 79 -6.06 0.95 -9.17
C MET A 79 -6.82 0.30 -8.00
N ILE A 80 -6.21 0.24 -6.80
CA ILE A 80 -6.86 -0.27 -5.59
C ILE A 80 -8.05 0.60 -5.21
N SER A 81 -7.87 1.93 -5.18
CA SER A 81 -8.93 2.87 -4.82
C SER A 81 -10.14 2.73 -5.75
N ARG A 82 -9.90 2.72 -7.07
CA ARG A 82 -10.96 2.53 -8.07
C ARG A 82 -11.72 1.24 -7.86
N ARG A 83 -11.01 0.12 -7.68
CA ARG A 83 -11.66 -1.17 -7.48
C ARG A 83 -12.53 -1.19 -6.23
N LEU A 84 -12.06 -0.62 -5.12
CA LEU A 84 -12.84 -0.54 -3.90
C LEU A 84 -14.12 0.28 -4.14
N ASP A 85 -14.01 1.40 -4.84
CA ASP A 85 -15.17 2.24 -5.20
C ASP A 85 -16.17 1.51 -6.11
N ASP A 86 -15.68 0.79 -7.12
CA ASP A 86 -16.49 -0.05 -8.01
C ASP A 86 -17.19 -1.17 -7.22
N SER A 87 -16.45 -1.90 -6.39
CA SER A 87 -16.99 -3.01 -5.58
C SER A 87 -18.05 -2.53 -4.58
N ILE A 88 -17.83 -1.38 -3.94
CA ILE A 88 -18.82 -0.76 -3.04
C ILE A 88 -20.09 -0.41 -3.81
N SER A 89 -19.95 0.13 -5.02
CA SER A 89 -21.08 0.52 -5.87
C SER A 89 -21.89 -0.69 -6.31
N ASP A 90 -21.23 -1.76 -6.75
CA ASP A 90 -21.86 -3.02 -7.17
C ASP A 90 -22.61 -3.67 -6.01
N ILE A 91 -22.00 -3.74 -4.82
CA ILE A 91 -22.67 -4.32 -3.63
C ILE A 91 -23.90 -3.48 -3.24
N LYS A 92 -23.81 -2.14 -3.29
CA LYS A 92 -24.96 -1.26 -3.00
C LYS A 92 -26.10 -1.48 -4.00
N ALA A 93 -25.80 -1.58 -5.29
CA ALA A 93 -26.82 -1.85 -6.31
C ALA A 93 -27.50 -3.21 -6.10
N GLY A 94 -26.73 -4.24 -5.69
CA GLY A 94 -27.28 -5.55 -5.32
C GLY A 94 -28.20 -5.49 -4.09
N LEU A 95 -27.83 -4.72 -3.07
CA LEU A 95 -28.67 -4.51 -1.87
C LEU A 95 -29.96 -3.75 -2.21
N GLU A 96 -29.89 -2.72 -3.05
CA GLU A 96 -31.05 -1.90 -3.45
C GLU A 96 -32.04 -2.67 -4.34
N SER A 97 -31.53 -3.56 -5.19
CA SER A 97 -32.35 -4.43 -6.06
C SER A 97 -32.90 -5.67 -5.34
N GLY A 98 -32.40 -5.99 -4.14
CA GLY A 98 -32.75 -7.20 -3.40
C GLY A 98 -32.08 -8.47 -3.95
N GLU A 99 -31.05 -8.33 -4.79
CA GLU A 99 -30.25 -9.44 -5.32
C GLU A 99 -29.17 -9.92 -4.34
N SER A 100 -28.93 -9.16 -3.27
CA SER A 100 -27.93 -9.45 -2.23
C SER A 100 -28.40 -8.94 -0.87
N ASP A 101 -27.93 -9.59 0.20
CA ASP A 101 -28.07 -9.15 1.60
C ASP A 101 -26.70 -8.93 2.26
N SER A 102 -25.63 -8.77 1.46
CA SER A 102 -24.23 -8.74 1.93
C SER A 102 -23.80 -7.42 2.57
N TYR A 103 -24.50 -6.94 3.58
CA TYR A 103 -24.11 -5.75 4.36
C TYR A 103 -22.73 -5.89 5.02
N ASP A 104 -22.35 -7.11 5.42
CA ASP A 104 -21.03 -7.38 5.99
C ASP A 104 -19.89 -7.17 4.97
N GLU A 105 -20.14 -7.53 3.72
CA GLU A 105 -19.18 -7.31 2.64
C GLU A 105 -19.06 -5.84 2.29
N LEU A 106 -20.20 -5.14 2.20
CA LEU A 106 -20.24 -3.69 2.03
C LEU A 106 -19.42 -3.00 3.12
N ARG A 107 -19.63 -3.37 4.38
CA ARG A 107 -18.90 -2.82 5.53
C ARG A 107 -17.40 -3.05 5.40
N LYS A 108 -16.97 -4.27 5.05
CA LYS A 108 -15.54 -4.59 4.85
C LYS A 108 -14.92 -3.75 3.74
N MET A 109 -15.59 -3.62 2.61
CA MET A 109 -15.10 -2.82 1.48
C MET A 109 -15.00 -1.35 1.84
N MET A 110 -16.03 -0.78 2.48
CA MET A 110 -16.03 0.61 2.93
C MET A 110 -14.94 0.90 3.97
N SER A 111 -14.77 0.06 4.99
CA SER A 111 -13.70 0.23 5.97
C SER A 111 -12.31 0.10 5.34
N THR A 112 -12.15 -0.79 4.36
CA THR A 112 -10.88 -0.91 3.61
C THR A 112 -10.63 0.35 2.77
N ARG A 113 -11.66 0.90 2.14
CA ARG A 113 -11.57 2.14 1.36
C ARG A 113 -11.21 3.35 2.21
N GLU A 114 -11.76 3.42 3.42
CA GLU A 114 -11.42 4.44 4.41
C GLU A 114 -9.95 4.32 4.84
N PHE A 115 -9.49 3.12 5.18
CA PHE A 115 -8.08 2.85 5.49
C PHE A 115 -7.15 3.27 4.35
N VAL A 116 -7.48 2.91 3.11
CA VAL A 116 -6.72 3.32 1.91
C VAL A 116 -6.74 4.84 1.74
N GLY A 117 -7.86 5.52 2.00
CA GLY A 117 -7.96 6.97 1.91
C GLY A 117 -7.11 7.71 2.95
N GLN A 118 -6.86 7.10 4.11
CA GLN A 118 -5.96 7.69 5.11
C GLN A 118 -4.51 7.82 4.61
N TYR A 119 -4.11 6.98 3.65
CA TYR A 119 -2.82 7.10 2.96
C TYR A 119 -2.68 8.47 2.27
N GLU A 120 -3.71 8.91 1.54
CA GLU A 120 -3.71 10.18 0.79
C GLU A 120 -3.66 11.41 1.71
N THR A 121 -4.17 11.29 2.94
CA THR A 121 -4.31 12.41 3.88
C THR A 121 -3.12 12.61 4.84
N GLY A 122 -2.02 11.86 4.66
CA GLY A 122 -0.78 12.10 5.42
C GLY A 122 -0.26 10.92 6.24
N LEU A 123 -0.52 9.67 5.82
CA LEU A 123 0.34 8.54 6.21
C LEU A 123 1.57 8.41 5.29
N ALA A 124 1.84 9.42 4.46
CA ALA A 124 3.05 9.59 3.65
C ALA A 124 3.59 11.03 3.80
#